data_AF-W9HYQ4-F1
#
_entry.id   AF-W9HYQ4-F1
#
_cell.length_a   1.000
_cell.length_b   1.000
_cell.length_c   1.000
_cell.angle_alpha   90.00
_cell.angle_beta   90.00
_cell.angle_gamma   90.00
#
_symmetry.space_group_name_H-M   'P 1'
#
loop_
_entity.id
_entity.type
_entity.pdbx_description
1 polymer ?
#
loop_
_entity_poly.entity_id
_entity_poly.type
_entity_poly.pdbx_seq_one_letter_code
_entity_poly.pdbx_strand_id
1 'polypeptide(L)'
;MHAQGFKAQALMNKDEEARRHNYLTLSPKEHINDSLPTHAPNGRRANEWPAIDSSILSWAQLPNRKRAVLIGVNYLGTRGQLPDSNVGGLACLLNQNYGYREEDIVILTDMQQRPTSQPTKKQILLSMHWLVKDSRAGDHLLFYYCGHGDLERALVPLDFRENGFIRITDLQDIMTSQQIPGVLMTIIVDWYGHESSMQEWFGIL
;
A
#
# COMPACT_ATOMS: atom_id res chain seq x y z
N MET A 1 -39.74 0.82 36.48
CA MET A 1 -38.89 1.23 37.60
C MET A 1 -37.66 0.33 37.65
N HIS A 2 -36.50 0.96 37.55
CA HIS A 2 -35.14 0.55 37.93
C HIS A 2 -34.60 -0.86 37.63
N ALA A 3 -33.60 -0.86 36.75
CA ALA A 3 -32.51 -1.82 36.68
C ALA A 3 -31.49 -1.60 37.81
N GLN A 4 -30.97 -2.69 38.37
CA GLN A 4 -29.65 -2.84 39.01
C GLN A 4 -28.99 -4.01 38.23
N GLY A 5 -27.77 -3.97 37.69
CA GLY A 5 -26.57 -3.26 38.09
C GLY A 5 -25.47 -4.32 38.29
N PHE A 6 -24.86 -4.82 37.21
CA PHE A 6 -23.65 -5.65 37.28
C PHE A 6 -22.49 -4.93 36.59
N LYS A 7 -21.46 -4.62 37.37
CA LYS A 7 -20.15 -4.16 36.90
C LYS A 7 -19.41 -5.35 36.27
N ALA A 8 -18.89 -5.15 35.06
CA ALA A 8 -17.76 -5.91 34.55
C ALA A 8 -16.70 -4.92 34.08
N GLN A 9 -15.67 -4.79 34.91
CA GLN A 9 -14.45 -4.06 34.63
C GLN A 9 -13.56 -5.02 33.82
N ALA A 10 -13.51 -4.84 32.50
CA ALA A 10 -12.61 -5.61 31.63
C ALA A 10 -11.36 -4.79 31.37
N LEU A 11 -10.26 -5.30 31.92
CA LEU A 11 -8.90 -4.81 31.77
C LEU A 11 -8.49 -4.81 30.31
N MET A 12 -8.01 -3.65 29.85
CA MET A 12 -7.32 -3.46 28.57
C MET A 12 -6.17 -4.46 28.44
N ASN A 13 -6.21 -5.28 27.41
CA ASN A 13 -5.06 -6.05 26.98
C ASN A 13 -4.31 -5.22 25.91
N LYS A 14 -3.13 -4.72 26.26
CA LYS A 14 -2.28 -3.91 25.37
C LYS A 14 -1.80 -4.66 24.11
N ASP A 15 -2.08 -5.95 24.03
CA ASP A 15 -1.71 -6.83 22.90
C ASP A 15 -2.74 -6.83 21.76
N GLU A 16 -3.92 -6.21 21.92
CA GLU A 16 -4.97 -6.17 20.90
C GLU A 16 -4.81 -5.00 19.90
N GLU A 17 -3.98 -4.01 20.24
CA GLU A 17 -3.67 -2.86 19.38
C GLU A 17 -2.65 -3.20 18.28
N ALA A 18 -1.83 -4.24 18.48
CA ALA A 18 -0.78 -4.65 17.55
C ALA A 18 -1.25 -5.55 16.38
N ARG A 19 -2.51 -6.01 16.37
CA ARG A 19 -3.05 -6.95 15.36
C ARG A 19 -3.79 -6.32 14.18
N ARG A 20 -3.84 -4.98 14.06
CA ARG A 20 -4.64 -4.28 13.04
C ARG A 20 -3.89 -3.77 11.80
N HIS A 21 -2.62 -4.12 11.60
CA HIS A 21 -1.92 -3.86 10.34
C HIS A 21 -2.24 -4.97 9.31
N ASN A 22 -3.37 -4.84 8.60
CA ASN A 22 -3.65 -5.68 7.43
C ASN A 22 -2.95 -5.09 6.21
N TYR A 23 -1.75 -5.61 5.89
CA TYR A 23 -1.18 -5.49 4.55
C TYR A 23 -2.08 -6.24 3.58
N LEU A 24 -2.62 -5.56 2.57
CA LEU A 24 -3.33 -6.22 1.47
C LEU A 24 -2.29 -6.70 0.45
N THR A 25 -1.54 -7.74 0.82
CA THR A 25 -0.65 -8.44 -0.13
C THR A 25 -1.53 -9.27 -1.06
N LEU A 26 -1.76 -8.77 -2.28
CA LEU A 26 -2.27 -9.62 -3.36
C LEU A 26 -1.12 -10.51 -3.82
N SER A 27 -0.90 -11.63 -3.13
CA SER A 27 0.06 -12.64 -3.59
C SER A 27 -0.46 -13.31 -4.86
N PRO A 28 0.39 -13.49 -5.88
CA PRO A 28 0.24 -14.61 -6.80
C PRO A 28 0.16 -15.90 -5.96
N LYS A 29 -0.77 -16.79 -6.27
CA LYS A 29 -0.87 -18.09 -5.61
C LYS A 29 0.45 -18.87 -5.79
N GLU A 30 1.33 -18.84 -4.78
CA GLU A 30 1.71 -19.95 -3.90
C GLU A 30 3.05 -19.68 -3.17
N HIS A 31 3.12 -20.20 -1.94
CA HIS A 31 4.11 -19.98 -0.89
C HIS A 31 5.57 -20.28 -1.29
N ILE A 32 6.48 -19.34 -1.02
CA ILE A 32 7.88 -19.66 -0.67
C ILE A 32 8.24 -18.85 0.58
N ASN A 33 8.62 -19.57 1.62
CA ASN A 33 8.95 -19.05 2.95
C ASN A 33 10.28 -18.28 2.89
N ASP A 34 10.27 -16.98 3.17
CA ASP A 34 11.46 -16.13 3.23
C ASP A 34 12.28 -16.42 4.50
N SER A 35 13.04 -17.51 4.48
CA SER A 35 14.32 -17.63 5.20
C SER A 35 15.11 -18.79 4.60
N LEU A 36 16.37 -18.56 4.23
CA LEU A 36 17.33 -19.65 4.06
C LEU A 36 17.48 -20.36 5.42
N PRO A 37 17.20 -21.67 5.56
CA PRO A 37 17.54 -22.39 6.77
C PRO A 37 19.07 -22.44 6.86
N THR A 38 19.65 -21.71 7.82
CA THR A 38 21.10 -21.73 8.11
C THR A 38 21.57 -22.99 8.83
N HIS A 39 20.68 -23.95 9.08
CA HIS A 39 21.07 -25.31 9.48
C HIS A 39 20.16 -26.33 8.81
N ALA A 40 20.79 -27.30 8.14
CA ALA A 40 20.11 -28.51 7.67
C ALA A 40 19.55 -29.26 8.90
N PRO A 41 18.22 -29.48 9.01
CA PRO A 41 17.71 -30.41 9.98
C PRO A 41 18.11 -31.81 9.51
N ASN A 42 18.78 -32.54 10.40
CA ASN A 42 19.33 -33.89 10.25
C ASN A 42 18.76 -34.72 9.07
N GLY A 43 19.62 -35.06 8.12
CA GLY A 43 19.55 -36.36 7.45
C GLY A 43 19.05 -36.43 6.01
N ARG A 44 19.01 -35.35 5.22
CA ARG A 44 18.78 -35.45 3.76
C ARG A 44 19.97 -34.97 2.95
N ARG A 45 20.38 -35.76 1.96
CA ARG A 45 21.55 -35.50 1.12
C ARG A 45 21.28 -34.30 0.19
N ALA A 46 22.30 -33.50 -0.07
CA ALA A 46 22.23 -32.22 -0.79
C ALA A 46 21.77 -32.31 -2.27
N ASN A 47 21.58 -33.51 -2.81
CA ASN A 47 21.25 -33.80 -4.20
C ASN A 47 19.74 -34.10 -4.44
N GLU A 48 18.88 -33.87 -3.45
CA GLU A 48 17.42 -34.04 -3.56
C GLU A 48 16.63 -32.71 -3.52
N TRP A 49 17.30 -31.57 -3.69
CA TRP A 49 16.58 -30.32 -3.94
C TRP A 49 16.06 -30.34 -5.38
N PRO A 50 14.77 -30.03 -5.63
CA PRO A 50 14.30 -29.87 -6.99
C PRO A 50 15.18 -28.81 -7.65
N ALA A 51 15.73 -29.15 -8.82
CA ALA A 51 16.57 -28.23 -9.57
C ALA A 51 15.88 -26.86 -9.63
N ILE A 52 16.63 -25.80 -9.26
CA ILE A 52 16.16 -24.42 -9.39
C ILE A 52 15.65 -24.28 -10.82
N ASP A 53 14.34 -24.01 -10.98
CA ASP A 53 13.75 -23.89 -12.31
C ASP A 53 14.54 -22.83 -13.08
N SER A 54 15.01 -23.19 -14.26
CA SER A 54 15.67 -22.30 -15.21
C SER A 54 14.85 -21.03 -15.51
N SER A 55 13.52 -21.09 -15.36
CA SER A 55 12.64 -19.92 -15.45
C SER A 55 12.99 -18.89 -14.37
N ILE A 56 13.40 -19.33 -13.17
CA ILE A 56 13.74 -18.43 -12.06
C ILE A 56 15.05 -17.66 -12.31
N LEU A 57 16.01 -18.35 -12.92
CA LEU A 57 17.27 -17.73 -13.31
C LEU A 57 17.10 -16.77 -14.51
N SER A 58 16.04 -16.96 -15.31
CA SER A 58 15.75 -16.12 -16.48
C SER A 58 15.17 -14.74 -16.12
N TRP A 59 14.33 -14.62 -15.07
CA TRP A 59 13.80 -13.31 -14.67
C TRP A 59 14.85 -12.42 -14.01
N ALA A 60 15.87 -13.01 -13.37
CA ALA A 60 17.01 -12.27 -12.84
C ALA A 60 17.86 -11.57 -13.92
N GLN A 61 17.71 -11.96 -15.20
CA GLN A 61 18.39 -11.36 -16.36
C GLN A 61 17.51 -10.37 -17.14
N LEU A 62 16.23 -10.21 -16.78
CA LEU A 62 15.35 -9.24 -17.42
C LEU A 62 15.67 -7.82 -16.91
N PRO A 63 15.43 -6.78 -17.74
CA PRO A 63 15.57 -5.40 -17.30
C PRO A 63 14.57 -5.11 -16.17
N ASN A 64 15.06 -5.00 -14.93
CA ASN A 64 14.24 -4.78 -13.74
C ASN A 64 13.91 -3.30 -13.58
N ARG A 65 12.87 -2.78 -14.26
CA ARG A 65 12.42 -1.40 -13.99
C ARG A 65 11.66 -1.37 -12.68
N LYS A 66 12.01 -0.41 -11.83
CA LYS A 66 11.36 -0.20 -10.54
C LYS A 66 10.63 1.13 -10.57
N ARG A 67 9.30 1.12 -10.45
CA ARG A 67 8.47 2.33 -10.42
C ARG A 67 7.65 2.40 -9.15
N ALA A 68 7.51 3.59 -8.59
CA ALA A 68 6.70 3.81 -7.40
C ALA A 68 5.74 4.98 -7.55
N VAL A 69 4.55 4.84 -6.99
CA VAL A 69 3.61 5.93 -6.72
C VAL A 69 3.43 6.02 -5.21
N LEU A 70 3.79 7.15 -4.63
CA LEU A 70 3.73 7.41 -3.19
C LEU A 70 2.75 8.56 -2.93
N ILE A 71 1.70 8.28 -2.19
CA ILE A 71 0.60 9.22 -1.97
C ILE A 71 0.44 9.45 -0.48
N GLY A 72 0.51 10.72 -0.07
CA GLY A 72 0.27 11.16 1.29
C GLY A 72 -0.79 12.25 1.32
N VAL A 73 -1.94 12.01 1.95
CA VAL A 73 -3.02 12.98 2.06
C VAL A 73 -3.16 13.38 3.52
N ASN A 74 -2.70 14.58 3.86
CA ASN A 74 -2.67 15.07 5.25
C ASN A 74 -3.87 15.97 5.59
N TYR A 75 -4.67 16.39 4.60
CA TYR A 75 -5.85 17.26 4.74
C TYR A 75 -5.56 18.56 5.50
N LEU A 76 -4.46 19.23 5.13
CA LEU A 76 -3.97 20.43 5.82
C LEU A 76 -5.05 21.51 5.97
N GLY A 77 -5.17 22.06 7.17
CA GLY A 77 -6.13 23.13 7.49
C GLY A 77 -7.59 22.66 7.62
N THR A 78 -7.84 21.36 7.55
CA THR A 78 -9.19 20.79 7.79
C THR A 78 -9.29 20.21 9.21
N ARG A 79 -10.51 19.88 9.64
CA ARG A 79 -10.75 19.22 10.94
C ARG A 79 -10.24 17.78 10.99
N GLY A 80 -10.12 17.10 9.84
CA GLY A 80 -9.52 15.77 9.72
C GLY A 80 -8.05 15.83 9.32
N GLN A 81 -7.32 16.84 9.76
CA GLN A 81 -5.89 16.91 9.45
C GLN A 81 -5.14 15.74 10.10
N LEU A 82 -4.26 15.10 9.33
CA LEU A 82 -3.40 14.00 9.77
C LEU A 82 -1.95 14.46 9.99
N PRO A 83 -1.17 13.70 10.79
CA PRO A 83 0.28 13.85 10.85
C PRO A 83 0.93 13.66 9.47
N ASP A 84 2.18 14.11 9.33
CA ASP A 84 2.92 13.95 8.08
C ASP A 84 3.14 12.46 7.74
N SER A 85 2.58 12.03 6.60
CA SER A 85 2.80 10.72 5.99
C SER A 85 4.27 10.42 5.63
N ASN A 86 5.16 11.42 5.59
CA ASN A 86 6.59 11.28 5.29
C ASN A 86 6.89 10.50 3.99
N VAL A 87 6.05 10.68 2.96
CA VAL A 87 6.27 10.05 1.63
C VAL A 87 7.60 10.46 0.98
N GLY A 88 8.14 11.63 1.33
CA GLY A 88 9.47 12.06 0.91
C GLY A 88 10.59 11.21 1.52
N GLY A 89 10.47 10.83 2.80
CA GLY A 89 11.40 9.91 3.44
C GLY A 89 11.35 8.52 2.82
N LEU A 90 10.15 8.03 2.49
CA LEU A 90 10.00 6.76 1.77
C LEU A 90 10.61 6.82 0.37
N ALA A 91 10.42 7.91 -0.37
CA ALA A 91 11.05 8.11 -1.68
C ALA A 91 12.58 8.06 -1.58
N CYS A 92 13.15 8.74 -0.59
CA CYS A 92 14.59 8.75 -0.31
C CYS A 92 15.12 7.33 -0.03
N LEU A 93 14.43 6.58 0.85
CA LEU A 93 14.76 5.19 1.17
C LEU A 93 14.72 4.29 -0.08
N LEU A 94 13.67 4.41 -0.90
CA LEU A 94 13.52 3.62 -2.13
C LEU A 94 14.66 3.91 -3.12
N ASN A 95 15.05 5.17 -3.24
CA ASN A 95 16.13 5.60 -4.11
C ASN A 95 17.50 5.10 -3.63
N GLN A 96 17.81 5.30 -2.35
CA GLN A 96 19.13 5.01 -1.80
C GLN A 96 19.37 3.52 -1.56
N ASN A 97 18.34 2.76 -1.17
CA ASN A 97 18.50 1.39 -0.69
C ASN A 97 17.87 0.34 -1.59
N TYR A 98 16.85 0.69 -2.37
CA TYR A 98 16.08 -0.28 -3.16
C TYR A 98 16.21 -0.10 -4.67
N GLY A 99 16.98 0.89 -5.14
CA GLY A 99 17.31 1.09 -6.55
C GLY A 99 16.16 1.64 -7.39
N TYR A 100 15.21 2.36 -6.79
CA TYR A 100 14.22 3.13 -7.55
C TYR A 100 14.85 4.45 -7.99
N ARG A 101 14.87 4.74 -9.29
CA ARG A 101 15.41 6.02 -9.76
C ARG A 101 14.44 7.14 -9.42
N GLU A 102 14.94 8.35 -9.15
CA GLU A 102 14.09 9.48 -8.76
C GLU A 102 13.05 9.80 -9.85
N GLU A 103 13.43 9.68 -11.13
CA GLU A 103 12.53 9.85 -12.26
C GLU A 103 11.44 8.77 -12.39
N ASP A 104 11.61 7.64 -11.70
CA ASP A 104 10.66 6.52 -11.66
C ASP A 104 9.81 6.53 -10.37
N ILE A 105 9.83 7.62 -9.58
CA ILE A 105 9.01 7.81 -8.39
C ILE A 105 8.07 8.99 -8.59
N VAL A 106 6.77 8.75 -8.54
CA VAL A 106 5.74 9.79 -8.49
C VAL A 106 5.34 10.01 -7.03
N ILE A 107 5.39 11.26 -6.57
CA ILE A 107 4.99 11.65 -5.22
C ILE A 107 3.78 12.60 -5.32
N LEU A 108 2.67 12.23 -4.68
CA LEU A 108 1.51 13.09 -4.51
C LEU A 108 1.34 13.44 -3.02
N THR A 109 1.33 14.73 -2.69
CA THR A 109 1.10 15.20 -1.33
C THR A 109 0.55 16.62 -1.31
N ASP A 110 -0.37 16.88 -0.38
CA ASP A 110 -0.96 18.20 -0.14
C ASP A 110 0.00 19.16 0.58
N MET A 111 1.17 18.70 1.01
CA MET A 111 2.29 19.53 1.49
C MET A 111 2.95 20.35 0.38
N GLN A 112 2.82 19.92 -0.89
CA GLN A 112 3.42 20.61 -2.04
C GLN A 112 2.42 21.52 -2.73
N GLN A 113 2.75 22.79 -2.99
CA GLN A 113 1.81 23.71 -3.65
C GLN A 113 1.58 23.44 -5.15
N ARG A 114 2.39 22.59 -5.79
CA ARG A 114 2.28 22.32 -7.24
C ARG A 114 0.99 21.55 -7.54
N PRO A 115 0.09 22.04 -8.41
CA PRO A 115 -1.18 21.36 -8.72
C PRO A 115 -1.02 19.93 -9.27
N THR A 116 0.09 19.64 -9.94
CA THR A 116 0.39 18.29 -10.46
C THR A 116 0.81 17.30 -9.38
N SER A 117 1.28 17.81 -8.23
CA SER A 117 1.69 17.00 -7.08
C SER A 117 0.56 16.85 -6.04
N GLN A 118 -0.58 17.49 -6.25
CA GLN A 118 -1.70 17.44 -5.31
C GLN A 118 -2.43 16.09 -5.41
N PRO A 119 -2.73 15.42 -4.29
CA PRO A 119 -3.36 14.09 -4.27
C PRO A 119 -4.87 14.19 -4.49
N THR A 120 -5.26 14.83 -5.59
CA THR A 120 -6.65 14.86 -6.08
C THR A 120 -7.02 13.52 -6.70
N LYS A 121 -8.32 13.22 -6.79
CA LYS A 121 -8.82 11.96 -7.37
C LYS A 121 -8.26 11.74 -8.77
N LYS A 122 -8.25 12.81 -9.58
CA LYS A 122 -7.71 12.80 -10.94
C LYS A 122 -6.23 12.42 -10.95
N GLN A 123 -5.40 13.03 -10.10
CA GLN A 123 -3.97 12.77 -10.10
C GLN A 123 -3.62 11.38 -9.57
N ILE A 124 -4.35 10.90 -8.56
CA ILE A 124 -4.20 9.53 -8.06
C ILE A 124 -4.51 8.54 -9.20
N LEU A 125 -5.65 8.68 -9.88
CA LEU A 125 -6.02 7.80 -11.01
C LEU A 125 -4.99 7.83 -12.15
N LEU A 126 -4.53 9.01 -12.55
CA LEU A 126 -3.49 9.16 -13.58
C LEU A 126 -2.19 8.46 -13.17
N SER A 127 -1.81 8.56 -11.90
CA SER A 127 -0.59 7.95 -11.37
C SER A 127 -0.70 6.43 -11.31
N MET A 128 -1.87 5.89 -10.94
CA MET A 128 -2.13 4.44 -10.99
C MET A 128 -2.00 3.89 -12.42
N HIS A 129 -2.59 4.57 -13.40
CA HIS A 129 -2.43 4.18 -14.81
C HIS A 129 -0.98 4.29 -15.29
N TRP A 130 -0.26 5.35 -14.91
CA TRP A 130 1.16 5.49 -15.22
C TRP A 130 2.01 4.36 -14.62
N LEU A 131 1.70 3.94 -13.40
CA LEU A 131 2.44 2.89 -12.70
C LEU A 131 2.39 1.56 -13.45
N VAL A 132 1.21 1.17 -13.94
CA VAL A 132 1.01 -0.11 -14.62
C VAL A 132 1.31 -0.07 -16.13
N LYS A 133 1.39 1.13 -16.72
CA LYS A 133 1.59 1.30 -18.16
C LYS A 133 2.88 0.64 -18.64
N ASP A 134 2.79 -0.12 -19.73
CA ASP A 134 3.92 -0.74 -20.44
C ASP A 134 4.79 -1.66 -19.56
N SER A 135 4.23 -2.19 -18.47
CA SER A 135 4.94 -3.09 -17.56
C SER A 135 5.35 -4.37 -18.27
N ARG A 136 6.43 -5.02 -17.82
CA ARG A 136 6.96 -6.25 -18.41
C ARG A 136 7.42 -7.21 -17.32
N ALA A 137 7.52 -8.49 -17.67
CA ALA A 137 8.09 -9.48 -16.78
C ALA A 137 9.46 -9.00 -16.23
N GLY A 138 9.66 -9.09 -14.92
CA GLY A 138 10.83 -8.55 -14.21
C GLY A 138 10.63 -7.15 -13.62
N ASP A 139 9.58 -6.41 -13.98
CA ASP A 139 9.32 -5.09 -13.39
C ASP A 139 8.81 -5.19 -11.94
N HIS A 140 9.22 -4.22 -11.11
CA HIS A 140 8.77 -4.08 -9.72
C HIS A 140 7.99 -2.78 -9.56
N LEU A 141 6.72 -2.88 -9.19
CA LEU A 141 5.80 -1.75 -9.05
C LEU A 141 5.39 -1.60 -7.59
N LEU A 142 5.51 -0.39 -7.06
CA LEU A 142 5.08 -0.04 -5.71
C LEU A 142 3.98 1.02 -5.75
N PHE A 143 2.84 0.71 -5.15
CA PHE A 143 1.82 1.70 -4.82
C PHE A 143 1.75 1.85 -3.30
N TYR A 144 1.99 3.06 -2.80
CA TYR A 144 1.85 3.40 -1.40
C TYR A 144 0.83 4.53 -1.23
N TYR A 145 -0.16 4.32 -0.38
CA TYR A 145 -1.11 5.34 0.03
C TYR A 145 -1.13 5.48 1.55
N CYS A 146 -1.10 6.71 2.02
CA CYS A 146 -1.24 7.10 3.41
C CYS A 146 -2.27 8.23 3.53
N GLY A 147 -3.32 8.04 4.32
CA GLY A 147 -4.37 9.04 4.51
C GLY A 147 -5.63 8.45 5.14
N HIS A 148 -6.76 9.17 5.05
CA HIS A 148 -8.02 8.61 5.53
C HIS A 148 -8.50 7.43 4.67
N GLY A 149 -9.23 6.53 5.32
CA GLY A 149 -10.02 5.48 4.70
C GLY A 149 -11.51 5.65 5.06
N ASP A 150 -12.39 5.36 4.10
CA ASP A 150 -13.85 5.39 4.33
C ASP A 150 -14.40 4.02 4.79
N LEU A 151 -15.72 3.93 5.02
CA LEU A 151 -16.50 2.73 5.38
C LEU A 151 -16.14 1.48 4.58
N GLU A 152 -16.03 1.64 3.26
CA GLU A 152 -15.70 0.56 2.33
C GLU A 152 -14.20 0.44 2.08
N ARG A 153 -13.36 1.01 2.96
CA ARG A 153 -11.91 1.05 2.80
C ARG A 153 -11.46 1.78 1.52
N ALA A 154 -12.31 2.65 0.99
CA ALA A 154 -11.97 3.46 -0.17
C ALA A 154 -10.83 4.45 0.15
N LEU A 155 -10.00 4.76 -0.84
CA LEU A 155 -9.04 5.86 -0.73
C LEU A 155 -9.81 7.18 -0.77
N VAL A 156 -9.37 8.14 0.04
CA VAL A 156 -10.00 9.44 0.20
C VAL A 156 -9.07 10.50 -0.40
N PRO A 157 -9.35 10.99 -1.63
CA PRO A 157 -8.54 12.05 -2.24
C PRO A 157 -8.71 13.38 -1.51
N LEU A 158 -7.82 14.35 -1.76
CA LEU A 158 -7.93 15.68 -1.16
C LEU A 158 -9.25 16.40 -1.53
N ASP A 159 -9.74 16.18 -2.74
CA ASP A 159 -10.92 16.79 -3.34
C ASP A 159 -12.17 15.87 -3.27
N PHE A 160 -12.17 14.91 -2.35
CA PHE A 160 -13.24 13.91 -2.21
C PHE A 160 -14.65 14.51 -2.00
N ARG A 161 -14.76 15.73 -1.45
CA ARG A 161 -16.07 16.41 -1.29
C ARG A 161 -16.74 16.68 -2.65
N GLU A 162 -15.95 16.96 -3.67
CA GLU A 162 -16.43 17.31 -5.01
C GLU A 162 -16.40 16.11 -5.95
N ASN A 163 -15.37 15.26 -5.82
CA ASN A 163 -15.09 14.18 -6.77
C ASN A 163 -15.31 12.77 -6.21
N GLY A 164 -15.69 12.66 -4.93
CA GLY A 164 -15.94 11.40 -4.24
C GLY A 164 -14.69 10.58 -3.95
N PHE A 165 -14.89 9.35 -3.45
CA PHE A 165 -13.83 8.42 -3.08
C PHE A 165 -13.30 7.61 -4.28
N ILE A 166 -12.16 6.92 -4.10
CA ILE A 166 -11.66 5.88 -5.02
C ILE A 166 -11.87 4.54 -4.34
N ARG A 167 -12.75 3.69 -4.90
CA ARG A 167 -13.08 2.41 -4.27
C ARG A 167 -11.93 1.43 -4.40
N ILE A 168 -11.88 0.46 -3.50
CA ILE A 168 -10.91 -0.64 -3.59
C ILE A 168 -11.05 -1.43 -4.89
N THR A 169 -12.27 -1.58 -5.40
CA THR A 169 -12.51 -2.21 -6.71
C THR A 169 -11.85 -1.43 -7.84
N ASP A 170 -11.96 -0.08 -7.82
CA ASP A 170 -11.33 0.76 -8.85
C ASP A 170 -9.79 0.65 -8.80
N LEU A 171 -9.24 0.59 -7.58
CA LEU A 171 -7.81 0.32 -7.36
C LEU A 171 -7.42 -1.05 -7.91
N GLN A 172 -8.15 -2.11 -7.57
CA GLN A 172 -7.88 -3.48 -8.02
C GLN A 172 -7.97 -3.60 -9.55
N ASP A 173 -9.01 -3.02 -10.15
CA ASP A 173 -9.23 -3.07 -11.60
C ASP A 173 -8.08 -2.39 -12.35
N ILE A 174 -7.63 -1.22 -11.91
CA ILE A 174 -6.53 -0.50 -12.56
C ILE A 174 -5.21 -1.23 -12.34
N MET A 175 -4.91 -1.63 -11.11
CA MET A 175 -3.65 -2.28 -10.75
C MET A 175 -3.48 -3.64 -11.42
N THR A 176 -4.59 -4.34 -11.67
CA THR A 176 -4.56 -5.64 -12.36
C THR A 176 -4.90 -5.54 -13.84
N SER A 177 -5.10 -4.34 -14.40
CA SER A 177 -5.48 -4.17 -15.81
C SER A 177 -4.47 -4.75 -16.81
N GLN A 178 -3.20 -4.86 -16.41
CA GLN A 178 -2.11 -5.45 -17.21
C GLN A 178 -1.49 -6.65 -16.48
N GLN A 179 -2.27 -7.73 -16.32
CA GLN A 179 -1.80 -8.99 -15.71
C GLN A 179 -0.70 -9.65 -16.57
N ILE A 180 0.53 -9.17 -16.42
CA ILE A 180 1.69 -9.67 -17.13
C ILE A 180 2.43 -10.61 -16.18
N PRO A 181 2.49 -11.92 -16.48
CA PRO A 181 3.24 -12.87 -15.68
C PRO A 181 4.67 -12.40 -15.46
N GLY A 182 5.13 -12.43 -14.20
CA GLY A 182 6.48 -12.02 -13.82
C GLY A 182 6.62 -10.55 -13.43
N VAL A 183 5.57 -9.73 -13.45
CA VAL A 183 5.58 -8.41 -12.79
C VAL A 183 5.36 -8.61 -11.28
N LEU A 184 6.22 -8.02 -10.45
CA LEU A 184 6.01 -7.93 -9.01
C LEU A 184 5.30 -6.63 -8.67
N MET A 185 4.11 -6.72 -8.09
CA MET A 185 3.34 -5.56 -7.65
C MET A 185 3.14 -5.59 -6.13
N THR A 186 3.56 -4.52 -5.47
CA THR A 186 3.38 -4.30 -4.04
C THR A 186 2.43 -3.14 -3.83
N ILE A 187 1.33 -3.37 -3.11
CA ILE A 187 0.34 -2.36 -2.75
C ILE A 187 0.33 -2.24 -1.23
N ILE A 188 0.63 -1.06 -0.71
CA ILE A 188 0.60 -0.73 0.70
C ILE A 188 -0.41 0.39 0.90
N VAL A 189 -1.36 0.16 1.79
CA VAL A 189 -2.39 1.15 2.11
C VAL A 189 -2.44 1.32 3.62
N ASP A 190 -2.08 2.52 4.06
CA ASP A 190 -2.01 2.94 5.45
C ASP A 190 -3.16 3.91 5.75
N TRP A 191 -4.18 3.42 6.46
CA TRP A 191 -5.41 4.18 6.71
C TRP A 191 -5.46 4.75 8.12
N TYR A 192 -5.84 6.02 8.19
CA TYR A 192 -6.28 6.68 9.41
C TYR A 192 -7.81 6.79 9.43
N GLY A 193 -8.48 6.13 10.37
CA GLY A 193 -9.90 6.39 10.63
C GLY A 193 -10.74 5.18 11.02
N HIS A 194 -11.81 5.49 11.75
CA HIS A 194 -12.96 4.63 12.03
C HIS A 194 -14.22 5.34 11.47
N GLU A 195 -15.25 4.60 11.08
CA GLU A 195 -16.52 5.08 10.49
C GLU A 195 -17.08 6.36 11.12
N SER A 196 -17.17 6.37 12.45
CA SER A 196 -17.67 7.50 13.25
C SER A 196 -16.84 8.78 13.10
N SER A 197 -15.57 8.65 12.72
CA SER A 197 -14.62 9.75 12.65
C SER A 197 -14.75 10.55 11.36
N MET A 198 -15.11 9.92 10.23
CA MET A 198 -15.28 10.65 8.95
C MET A 198 -16.44 11.66 9.00
N GLN A 199 -17.53 11.30 9.70
CA GLN A 199 -18.66 12.19 9.96
C GLN A 199 -18.26 13.38 10.83
N GLU A 200 -17.51 13.12 11.90
CA GLU A 200 -17.06 14.15 12.83
C GLU A 200 -16.01 15.09 12.19
N TRP A 201 -15.08 14.52 11.42
CA TRP A 201 -13.97 15.24 10.80
C TRP A 201 -14.39 16.03 9.58
N PHE A 202 -15.35 15.53 8.81
CA PHE A 202 -15.70 16.13 7.52
C PHE A 202 -17.18 16.51 7.37
N GLY A 203 -18.05 16.12 8.29
CA GLY A 203 -19.47 16.48 8.27
C GLY A 203 -20.24 15.81 7.14
N ILE A 204 -19.90 14.55 6.82
CA ILE A 204 -20.48 13.80 5.70
C ILE A 204 -21.48 12.77 6.22
N LEU A 205 -22.77 13.07 6.08
CA LEU A 205 -23.93 12.17 5.96
C LEU A 205 -25.04 12.92 5.20
#